data_AF-A0A0S3SIR7-F1
#
_entry.id   AF-A0A0S3SIR7-F1
#
_cell.length_a   1.000
_cell.length_b   1.000
_cell.length_c   1.000
_cell.angle_alpha   90.00
_cell.angle_beta   90.00
_cell.angle_gamma   90.00
#
_symmetry.space_group_name_H-M   'P 1'
#
loop_
_entity.id
_entity.type
_entity.pdbx_description
1 polymer ?
#
loop_
_entity_poly.entity_id
_entity_poly.type
_entity_poly.pdbx_seq_one_letter_code
_entity_poly.pdbx_strand_id
1 'polypeptide(L)'
;MVVMEQYANCGDVHNTEKWFHKMRQCGYTGRLRPFQILIQAYLKAKIPVYGIRERMKAENVFPNKEFSMQLTEIDALKSVYVIDP
;
A
#
# COMPACT_ATOMS: atom_id res chain seq x y z
N MET A 1 -8.72 -11.44 1.87
CA MET A 1 -7.65 -11.00 0.93
C MET A 1 -8.21 -10.79 -0.47
N VAL A 2 -8.87 -11.79 -1.08
CA VAL A 2 -9.40 -11.71 -2.46
C VAL A 2 -10.18 -10.42 -2.76
N VAL A 3 -11.07 -10.00 -1.86
CA VAL A 3 -11.86 -8.76 -2.04
C VAL A 3 -10.97 -7.51 -2.11
N MET A 4 -9.97 -7.41 -1.23
CA MET A 4 -9.02 -6.30 -1.24
C MET A 4 -8.16 -6.31 -2.52
N GLU A 5 -7.75 -7.49 -2.98
CA GLU A 5 -6.99 -7.65 -4.24
C GLU A 5 -7.80 -7.20 -5.46
N GLN A 6 -9.12 -7.44 -5.49
CA GLN A 6 -9.98 -6.98 -6.57
C GLN A 6 -10.02 -5.45 -6.67
N TYR A 7 -10.20 -4.75 -5.53
CA TYR A 7 -10.14 -3.29 -5.51
C TYR A 7 -8.76 -2.76 -5.91
N ALA A 8 -7.69 -3.38 -5.40
CA ALA A 8 -6.33 -3.00 -5.75
C ALA A 8 -6.04 -3.19 -7.25
N ASN A 9 -6.54 -4.27 -7.85
CA ASN A 9 -6.38 -4.54 -9.28
C ASN A 9 -7.05 -3.51 -10.19
N CYS A 10 -8.13 -2.88 -9.71
CA CYS A 10 -8.79 -1.75 -10.37
C CYS A 10 -8.09 -0.40 -10.12
N GLY A 11 -7.09 -0.33 -9.23
CA GLY A 11 -6.50 0.93 -8.78
C GLY A 11 -7.42 1.73 -7.84
N ASP A 12 -8.42 1.07 -7.24
CA ASP A 12 -9.34 1.72 -6.30
C ASP A 12 -8.70 1.83 -4.92
N VAL A 13 -7.95 2.92 -4.72
CA VAL A 13 -7.21 3.20 -3.48
C VAL A 13 -8.17 3.36 -2.29
N HIS A 14 -9.31 4.03 -2.49
CA HIS A 14 -10.25 4.32 -1.41
C HIS A 14 -10.84 3.04 -0.81
N ASN A 15 -11.37 2.15 -1.64
CA ASN A 15 -11.93 0.90 -1.17
C ASN A 15 -10.85 -0.07 -0.66
N THR A 16 -9.65 -0.03 -1.25
CA THR A 16 -8.50 -0.81 -0.74
C THR A 16 -8.10 -0.37 0.67
N GLU A 17 -7.97 0.93 0.95
CA GLU A 17 -7.68 1.46 2.29
C GLU A 17 -8.78 1.12 3.30
N LYS A 18 -10.05 1.22 2.89
CA LYS A 18 -11.18 0.85 3.75
C LYS A 18 -11.13 -0.62 4.17
N TRP A 19 -10.81 -1.53 3.24
CA TRP A 19 -10.61 -2.94 3.56
C TRP A 19 -9.38 -3.18 4.41
N PHE A 20 -8.26 -2.53 4.10
CA PHE A 20 -7.04 -2.59 4.91
C PHE A 20 -7.31 -2.19 6.36
N HIS A 21 -8.02 -1.09 6.58
CA HIS A 21 -8.38 -0.63 7.91
C HIS A 21 -9.30 -1.62 8.64
N LYS A 22 -10.33 -2.14 7.95
CA LYS A 22 -11.25 -3.14 8.52
C LYS A 22 -10.50 -4.42 8.95
N MET A 23 -9.53 -4.85 8.16
CA MET A 23 -8.67 -6.00 8.51
C MET A 23 -7.91 -5.75 9.82
N ARG A 24 -7.34 -4.55 9.99
CA ARG A 24 -6.65 -4.18 11.24
C ARG A 24 -7.60 -4.15 12.44
N GLN A 25 -8.82 -3.62 12.27
CA GLN A 25 -9.83 -3.62 13.32
C GLN A 25 -10.22 -5.04 13.77
N CYS A 26 -10.21 -6.00 12.84
CA CYS A 26 -10.45 -7.41 13.15
C CYS A 26 -9.21 -8.16 13.71
N GLY A 27 -8.13 -7.45 14.05
CA GLY A 27 -6.89 -8.05 14.56
C GLY A 27 -6.01 -8.69 13.49
N TYR A 28 -6.29 -8.50 12.21
CA TYR A 28 -5.44 -8.95 11.11
C TYR A 28 -4.30 -7.93 10.88
N THR A 29 -3.35 -7.89 11.80
CA THR A 29 -2.16 -7.02 11.80
C THR A 29 -0.88 -7.83 11.63
N GLY A 30 0.25 -7.15 11.44
CA GLY A 30 1.58 -7.81 11.48
C GLY A 30 1.89 -8.71 10.27
N ARG A 31 1.13 -8.58 9.17
CA ARG A 31 1.36 -9.34 7.93
C ARG A 31 1.74 -8.43 6.78
N LEU A 32 2.68 -8.88 5.95
CA LEU A 32 3.16 -8.11 4.79
C LEU A 32 2.15 -8.07 3.63
N ARG A 33 1.39 -9.15 3.41
CA ARG A 33 0.51 -9.28 2.24
C ARG A 33 -0.52 -8.13 2.09
N PRO A 34 -1.22 -7.66 3.15
CA PRO A 34 -2.10 -6.50 3.03
C PRO A 34 -1.37 -5.23 2.60
N PHE A 35 -0.13 -5.00 3.03
CA PHE A 35 0.67 -3.86 2.57
C PHE A 35 1.04 -4.00 1.09
N GLN A 36 1.41 -5.20 0.62
CA GLN A 36 1.67 -5.45 -0.81
C GLN A 36 0.44 -5.15 -1.70
N ILE A 37 -0.75 -5.54 -1.24
CA ILE A 37 -1.98 -5.25 -1.99
C ILE A 37 -2.28 -3.75 -1.96
N LEU A 38 -2.08 -3.11 -0.81
CA LEU A 38 -2.29 -1.68 -0.66
C LEU A 38 -1.38 -0.89 -1.61
N ILE A 39 -0.08 -1.12 -1.60
CA ILE A 39 0.87 -0.40 -2.46
C ILE A 39 0.60 -0.65 -3.95
N GLN A 40 0.18 -1.86 -4.32
CA GLN A 40 -0.23 -2.19 -5.69
C GLN A 40 -1.41 -1.34 -6.17
N ALA A 41 -2.39 -1.07 -5.30
CA ALA A 41 -3.52 -0.19 -5.63
C ALA A 41 -3.05 1.24 -5.96
N TYR A 42 -2.14 1.78 -5.15
CA TYR A 42 -1.56 3.10 -5.38
C TYR A 42 -0.73 3.17 -6.68
N LEU A 43 0.09 2.15 -6.95
CA LEU A 43 0.85 2.06 -8.19
C LEU A 43 -0.06 2.04 -9.43
N LYS A 44 -1.14 1.25 -9.39
CA LYS A 44 -2.13 1.21 -10.48
C LYS A 44 -2.88 2.52 -10.65
N ALA A 45 -3.19 3.21 -9.56
CA ALA A 45 -3.79 4.54 -9.60
C ALA A 45 -2.81 5.63 -10.02
N LYS A 46 -1.50 5.36 -10.04
CA LYS A 46 -0.41 6.33 -10.23
C LYS A 46 -0.47 7.47 -9.21
N ILE A 47 -0.80 7.14 -7.96
CA ILE A 47 -0.91 8.10 -6.86
C ILE A 47 0.22 7.81 -5.86
N PRO A 48 0.92 8.82 -5.33
CA PRO A 48 1.93 8.63 -4.30
C PRO A 48 1.32 8.13 -2.98
N VAL A 49 2.05 7.28 -2.24
CA VAL A 49 1.65 6.80 -0.90
C VAL A 49 2.59 7.32 0.19
N TYR A 50 2.03 8.01 1.18
CA TYR A 50 2.81 8.55 2.31
C TYR A 50 2.65 7.68 3.56
N GLY A 51 3.68 7.63 4.40
CA GLY A 51 3.61 6.97 5.71
C GLY A 51 3.57 5.43 5.70
N ILE A 52 3.72 4.77 4.54
CA ILE A 52 3.61 3.31 4.43
C ILE A 52 4.70 2.58 5.23
N ARG A 53 5.93 3.12 5.27
CA ARG A 53 7.08 2.52 5.97
C ARG A 53 6.90 2.61 7.49
N GLU A 54 6.37 3.73 7.95
CA GLU A 54 6.03 4.03 9.34
C GLU A 54 4.89 3.13 9.82
N ARG A 55 3.85 2.95 8.99
CA ARG A 55 2.75 2.02 9.26
C ARG A 55 3.24 0.58 9.39
N MET A 56 4.17 0.14 8.54
CA MET A 56 4.78 -1.20 8.65
C MET A 56 5.61 -1.37 9.92
N LYS A 57 6.43 -0.36 10.26
CA LYS A 57 7.24 -0.37 11.48
C LYS A 57 6.37 -0.44 12.74
N ALA A 58 5.26 0.28 12.76
CA ALA A 58 4.28 0.24 13.86
C ALA A 58 3.67 -1.16 14.06
N GLU A 59 3.66 -2.00 13.03
CA GLU A 59 3.15 -3.37 13.07
C GLU A 59 4.26 -4.43 13.10
N ASN A 60 5.53 -4.04 13.28
CA ASN A 60 6.70 -4.93 13.19
C ASN A 60 6.76 -5.75 11.90
N VAL A 61 6.28 -5.18 10.79
CA VAL A 61 6.30 -5.81 9.47
C VAL A 61 7.55 -5.37 8.72
N PHE A 62 8.31 -6.35 8.23
CA PHE A 62 9.51 -6.11 7.44
C PHE A 62 9.25 -6.33 5.95
N PRO A 63 9.81 -5.49 5.07
CA PRO A 63 9.65 -5.64 3.62
C PRO A 63 10.41 -6.87 3.11
N ASN A 64 9.84 -7.55 2.12
CA ASN A 64 10.57 -8.53 1.31
C ASN A 64 11.12 -7.87 0.04
N LYS A 65 11.89 -8.62 -0.76
CA LYS A 65 12.50 -8.10 -2.00
C LYS A 65 11.46 -7.51 -2.97
N GLU A 66 10.31 -8.17 -3.11
CA GLU A 66 9.21 -7.73 -3.97
C GLU A 66 8.63 -6.38 -3.52
N PHE A 67 8.30 -6.26 -2.22
CA PHE A 67 7.75 -5.04 -1.66
C PHE A 67 8.76 -3.88 -1.70
N SER A 68 10.06 -4.17 -1.51
CA SER A 68 11.11 -3.17 -1.69
C SER A 68 11.17 -2.62 -3.12
N MET A 69 10.94 -3.44 -4.14
CA MET A 69 10.84 -2.97 -5.53
C MET A 69 9.60 -2.08 -5.74
N GLN A 70 8.45 -2.47 -5.20
CA GLN A 70 7.22 -1.65 -5.25
C GLN A 70 7.38 -0.31 -4.53
N LEU A 71 8.12 -0.28 -3.42
CA LEU A 71 8.46 0.95 -2.70
C LEU A 71 9.31 1.89 -3.56
N THR A 72 10.31 1.38 -4.26
CA THR A 72 11.13 2.20 -5.16
C THR A 72 10.30 2.81 -6.28
N GLU A 73 9.40 2.04 -6.89
CA GLU A 73 8.51 2.52 -7.96
C GLU A 73 7.57 3.62 -7.47
N ILE A 74 6.96 3.45 -6.29
CA ILE A 74 6.05 4.47 -5.76
C ILE A 74 6.79 5.71 -5.24
N ASP A 75 8.02 5.56 -4.75
CA ASP A 75 8.86 6.68 -4.34
C ASP A 75 9.24 7.53 -5.57
N ALA A 76 9.44 6.94 -6.75
CA ALA A 76 9.63 7.68 -8.00
C ALA A 76 8.38 8.51 -8.38
N LEU A 77 7.16 7.99 -8.12
CA LEU A 77 5.92 8.76 -8.35
C LEU A 77 5.82 9.98 -7.44
N LYS A 78 6.31 9.92 -6.19
CA LYS A 78 6.32 11.07 -5.27
C LYS A 78 7.16 12.21 -5.81
N SER A 79 8.35 11.91 -6.35
CA SER A 79 9.23 12.93 -6.90
C SER A 79 8.57 13.70 -8.05
N VAL A 80 7.71 13.05 -8.85
CA VAL A 80 6.94 13.73 -9.91
C VAL A 80 5.87 14.66 -9.31
N TYR A 81 5.10 14.19 -8.33
CA TYR A 81 4.04 15.00 -7.69
C TYR A 81 4.56 16.17 -6.84
N VAL A 82 5.79 16.10 -6.33
CA VAL A 82 6.40 17.22 -5.60
C VAL A 82 6.85 18.34 -6.55
N ILE A 83 7.06 18.02 -7.83
CA ILE A 83 7.52 18.98 -8.84
C ILE A 83 6.34 19.69 -9.53
N ASP A 84 5.15 19.09 -9.57
CA ASP A 84 3.92 19.68 -10.14
C ASP A 84 2.80 19.83 -9.09
N PRO A 85 2.70 21.00 -8.41
CA PRO A 85 1.59 21.34 -7.49
C PRO A 85 0.31 21.83 -8.18
#